data_AF-A0A6J2R9M1-F1
#
_entry.id   AF-A0A6J2R9M1-F1
#
_cell.length_a   1.000
_cell.length_b   1.000
_cell.length_c   1.000
_cell.angle_alpha   90.00
_cell.angle_beta   90.00
_cell.angle_gamma   90.00
#
_symmetry.space_group_name_H-M   'P 1'
#
loop_
_entity.id
_entity.type
_entity.pdbx_description
1 polymer ?
#
loop_
_entity_poly.entity_id
_entity_poly.type
_entity_poly.pdbx_seq_one_letter_code
_entity_poly.pdbx_strand_id
1 'polypeptide(L)'
;MMVFKEKWTVEAAGLQNCSIVIRNLTEQDEGCYHCLFNTYPEGALTGTTCLQIYELHEPILHVGESNSAEEALVSCSATGRPAPTVTLTVPHYNSTSVTNTNGTVTVTATARLPDESTQVGCAARVLSAPQKEVFVMIPEVKQSPAGDLTLIIVVSVIGPVCVCVCVCVCVCVCVAAVIVFLRRRRHQNGNLCVFTVSMFVLSLLFRAIWKLIVFI
;
A
#
# COMPACT_ATOMS: atom_id res chain seq x y z
N MET A 1 49.62 18.81 13.66
CA MET A 1 48.28 18.78 13.04
C MET A 1 48.46 18.77 11.53
N MET A 2 48.41 17.61 10.87
CA MET A 2 48.39 17.50 9.40
C MET A 2 47.34 16.44 9.04
N VAL A 3 46.06 16.78 9.15
CA VAL A 3 44.93 15.88 8.86
C VAL A 3 44.65 15.77 7.35
N PHE A 4 45.28 16.62 6.53
CA PHE A 4 45.02 16.74 5.09
C PHE A 4 46.00 16.00 4.16
N LYS A 5 47.04 15.36 4.69
CA LYS A 5 48.03 14.69 3.85
C LYS A 5 47.31 13.55 3.11
N GLU A 6 47.29 13.62 1.77
CA GLU A 6 46.67 12.64 0.83
C GLU A 6 45.18 12.83 0.46
N LYS A 7 44.46 13.81 1.01
CA LYS A 7 43.04 14.06 0.65
C LYS A 7 42.82 15.05 -0.50
N TRP A 8 43.83 15.85 -0.85
CA TRP A 8 43.70 16.94 -1.82
C TRP A 8 44.60 16.74 -3.04
N THR A 9 44.14 17.23 -4.18
CA THR A 9 44.86 17.21 -5.47
C THR A 9 44.80 18.58 -6.10
N VAL A 10 45.90 19.04 -6.69
CA VAL A 10 45.91 20.26 -7.50
C VAL A 10 45.34 19.93 -8.87
N GLU A 11 44.25 20.60 -9.24
CA GLU A 11 43.64 20.48 -10.55
C GLU A 11 44.23 21.53 -11.51
N ALA A 12 44.48 22.75 -11.02
CA ALA A 12 45.11 23.81 -11.78
C ALA A 12 46.09 24.61 -10.92
N ALA A 13 47.25 24.95 -11.48
CA ALA A 13 48.30 25.76 -10.86
C ALA A 13 48.81 26.84 -11.82
N GLY A 14 47.90 27.67 -12.33
CA GLY A 14 48.23 28.81 -13.17
C GLY A 14 48.52 30.09 -12.35
N LEU A 15 49.13 31.08 -12.98
CA LEU A 15 49.37 32.39 -12.34
C LEU A 15 48.07 33.15 -12.03
N GLN A 16 47.00 32.90 -12.80
CA GLN A 16 45.70 33.57 -12.64
C GLN A 16 44.62 32.68 -12.03
N ASN A 17 44.80 31.36 -12.04
CA ASN A 17 43.84 30.39 -11.53
C ASN A 17 44.55 29.26 -10.80
N CYS A 18 44.15 29.02 -9.55
CA CYS A 18 44.54 27.85 -8.78
C CYS A 18 43.27 27.11 -8.36
N SER A 19 43.19 25.81 -8.69
CA SER A 19 42.07 24.94 -8.29
C SER A 19 42.64 23.75 -7.55
N ILE A 20 42.03 23.44 -6.40
CA ILE A 20 42.29 22.23 -5.63
C ILE A 20 41.00 21.44 -5.49
N VAL A 21 41.12 20.12 -5.54
CA VAL A 21 40.02 19.19 -5.32
C VAL A 21 40.32 18.40 -4.06
N ILE A 22 39.42 18.48 -3.08
CA ILE A 22 39.47 17.70 -1.85
C ILE A 22 38.48 16.53 -2.00
N ARG A 23 38.95 15.31 -1.78
CA ARG A 23 38.13 14.09 -1.88
C ARG A 23 37.92 13.47 -0.50
N ASN A 24 36.89 12.65 -0.39
CA ASN A 24 36.54 11.93 0.84
C ASN A 24 36.39 12.89 2.03
N LEU A 25 35.52 13.89 1.85
CA LEU A 25 35.22 14.88 2.88
C LEU A 25 34.68 14.20 4.14
N THR A 26 35.20 14.60 5.28
CA THR A 26 34.75 14.18 6.61
C THR A 26 34.36 15.40 7.43
N GLU A 27 33.52 15.26 8.47
CA GLU A 27 33.05 16.39 9.29
C GLU A 27 34.19 17.31 9.80
N GLN A 28 35.39 16.78 10.03
CA GLN A 28 36.56 17.57 10.45
C GLN A 28 37.14 18.49 9.36
N ASP A 29 36.77 18.28 8.10
CA ASP A 29 37.18 19.11 6.97
C ASP A 29 36.27 20.36 6.83
N GLU A 30 35.19 20.46 7.61
CA GLU A 30 34.32 21.64 7.65
C GLU A 30 35.06 22.88 8.17
N GLY A 31 34.92 24.01 7.49
CA GLY A 31 35.59 25.25 7.89
C GLY A 31 35.83 26.22 6.74
N CYS A 32 36.39 27.37 7.08
CA CYS A 32 36.76 28.39 6.10
C CYS A 32 38.22 28.24 5.67
N TYR A 33 38.40 28.05 4.37
CA TYR A 33 39.66 27.90 3.69
C TYR A 33 40.09 29.24 3.11
N HIS A 34 41.34 29.60 3.37
CA HIS A 34 41.95 30.81 2.83
C HIS A 34 42.88 30.44 1.67
N CYS A 35 42.61 31.02 0.52
CA CYS A 35 43.51 31.00 -0.62
C CYS A 35 44.39 32.26 -0.57
N LEU A 36 45.70 32.10 -0.76
CA LEU A 36 46.65 33.20 -0.70
C LEU A 36 47.59 33.15 -1.90
N PHE A 37 47.61 34.24 -2.66
CA PHE A 37 48.46 34.45 -3.83
C PHE A 37 49.45 35.57 -3.55
N ASN A 38 50.74 35.24 -3.55
CA ASN A 38 51.78 36.25 -3.39
C ASN A 38 52.09 36.90 -4.74
N THR A 39 51.89 38.20 -4.85
CA THR A 39 52.21 39.01 -6.03
C THR A 39 53.22 40.09 -5.66
N TYR A 40 54.04 40.53 -6.61
CA TYR A 40 55.03 41.59 -6.42
C TYR A 40 54.91 42.61 -7.56
N PRO A 41 54.88 43.92 -7.26
CA PRO A 41 55.03 44.57 -5.94
C PRO A 41 53.76 44.64 -5.07
N GLU A 42 52.60 44.15 -5.54
CA GLU A 42 51.28 44.42 -4.94
C GLU A 42 51.01 43.70 -3.61
N GLY A 43 51.82 42.71 -3.25
CA GLY A 43 51.69 41.96 -2.01
C GLY A 43 50.79 40.73 -2.15
N ALA A 44 50.29 40.22 -1.02
CA ALA A 44 49.48 39.00 -1.00
C ALA A 44 47.99 39.31 -1.24
N LEU A 45 47.41 38.68 -2.27
CA LEU A 45 45.97 38.64 -2.50
C LEU A 45 45.37 37.45 -1.75
N THR A 46 44.29 37.67 -1.02
CA THR A 46 43.62 36.63 -0.24
C THR A 46 42.17 36.45 -0.66
N GLY A 47 41.75 35.19 -0.77
CA GLY A 47 40.36 34.79 -0.95
C GLY A 47 39.95 33.86 0.19
N THR A 48 38.67 33.88 0.55
CA THR A 48 38.13 32.98 1.58
C THR A 48 36.92 32.25 1.01
N THR A 49 36.86 30.94 1.23
CA THR A 49 35.69 30.12 0.91
C THR A 49 35.40 29.22 2.10
N CYS A 50 34.13 28.96 2.41
CA CYS A 50 33.78 28.09 3.53
C CYS A 50 33.14 26.81 3.00
N LEU A 51 33.69 25.68 3.43
CA LEU A 51 33.18 24.36 3.14
C LEU A 51 32.23 23.95 4.27
N GLN A 52 31.00 23.59 3.89
CA GLN A 52 30.00 22.99 4.78
C GLN A 52 29.67 21.60 4.28
N ILE A 53 29.60 20.63 5.20
CA ILE A 53 29.35 19.23 4.86
C ILE A 53 27.89 18.91 5.12
N TYR A 54 27.23 18.38 4.10
CA TYR A 54 25.83 18.01 4.15
C TYR A 54 25.65 16.50 4.17
N GLU A 55 24.77 16.07 5.05
CA GLU A 55 24.39 14.68 5.23
C GLU A 55 22.88 14.56 5.14
N LEU A 56 22.39 13.60 4.35
CA LEU A 56 20.97 13.32 4.25
C LEU A 56 20.75 11.81 4.15
N HIS A 57 20.14 11.25 5.18
CA HIS A 57 19.70 9.86 5.17
C HIS A 57 18.43 9.69 4.33
N GLU A 58 18.14 8.47 3.92
CA GLU A 58 16.88 8.17 3.24
C GLU A 58 15.69 8.43 4.18
N PRO A 59 14.64 9.13 3.71
CA PRO A 59 13.46 9.37 4.52
C PRO A 59 12.70 8.07 4.78
N ILE A 60 12.20 7.91 5.99
CA ILE A 60 11.43 6.74 6.42
C ILE A 60 9.96 7.15 6.46
N LEU A 61 9.15 6.58 5.56
CA LEU A 61 7.71 6.79 5.51
C LEU A 61 6.98 5.58 6.11
N HIS A 62 6.19 5.83 7.15
CA HIS A 62 5.39 4.82 7.82
C HIS A 62 3.91 5.21 7.81
N VAL A 63 3.05 4.24 7.52
CA VAL A 63 1.59 4.36 7.59
C VAL A 63 1.13 3.45 8.72
N GLY A 64 0.57 4.06 9.77
CA GLY A 64 -0.01 3.37 10.91
C GLY A 64 -1.52 3.62 10.98
N GLU A 65 -2.21 2.76 11.73
CA GLU A 65 -3.63 2.92 11.99
C GLU A 65 -3.84 3.97 13.10
N SER A 66 -4.82 4.85 12.95
CA SER A 66 -5.10 5.85 13.99
C SER A 66 -5.98 5.27 15.10
N ASN A 67 -6.26 6.08 16.13
CA ASN A 67 -7.23 5.71 17.18
C ASN A 67 -8.68 5.63 16.66
N SER A 68 -8.94 6.07 15.42
CA SER A 68 -10.23 5.95 14.75
C SER A 68 -10.10 4.99 13.57
N ALA A 69 -11.08 4.11 13.40
CA ALA A 69 -11.09 3.11 12.32
C ALA A 69 -11.30 3.72 10.92
N GLU A 70 -11.40 5.04 10.80
CA GLU A 70 -11.65 5.77 9.55
C GLU A 70 -10.50 6.70 9.15
N GLU A 71 -9.44 6.82 9.97
CA GLU A 71 -8.29 7.66 9.67
C GLU A 71 -6.99 6.86 9.71
N ALA A 72 -6.14 7.06 8.71
CA ALA A 72 -4.76 6.57 8.66
C ALA A 72 -3.80 7.64 9.20
N LEU A 73 -2.87 7.23 10.07
CA LEU A 73 -1.79 8.08 10.56
C LEU A 73 -0.55 7.88 9.69
N VAL A 74 -0.16 8.91 8.94
CA VAL A 74 1.07 8.92 8.16
C VAL A 74 2.16 9.65 8.93
N SER A 75 3.34 9.03 9.03
CA SER A 75 4.52 9.61 9.63
C SER A 75 5.71 9.47 8.69
N CYS A 76 6.32 10.58 8.31
CA CYS A 76 7.59 10.59 7.60
C CYS A 76 8.69 11.20 8.46
N SER A 77 9.81 10.50 8.59
CA SER A 77 10.98 10.95 9.35
C SER A 77 12.19 11.03 8.43
N ALA A 78 12.90 12.15 8.45
CA ALA A 78 14.16 12.32 7.72
C ALA A 78 15.24 12.92 8.62
N THR A 79 16.45 12.35 8.56
CA THR A 79 17.59 12.80 9.36
C THR A 79 18.67 13.37 8.45
N GLY A 80 19.13 14.58 8.77
CA GLY A 80 20.20 15.23 8.01
C GLY A 80 20.95 16.28 8.80
N ARG A 81 22.04 16.75 8.21
CA ARG A 81 22.84 17.88 8.68
C ARG A 81 23.09 18.80 7.49
N PRO A 82 22.75 20.10 7.55
CA PRO A 82 21.89 20.76 8.53
C PRO A 82 20.45 20.20 8.49
N ALA A 83 19.55 20.77 9.30
CA ALA A 83 18.15 20.34 9.36
C ALA A 83 17.52 20.20 7.97
N PRO A 84 17.04 18.99 7.59
CA PRO A 84 16.46 18.78 6.28
C PRO A 84 15.07 19.41 6.18
N THR A 85 14.68 19.81 4.98
CA THR A 85 13.29 20.17 4.68
C THR A 85 12.53 18.92 4.29
N VAL A 86 11.44 18.61 5.01
CA VAL A 86 10.56 17.48 4.73
C VAL A 86 9.25 17.97 4.11
N THR A 87 8.87 17.38 2.99
CA THR A 87 7.63 17.67 2.27
C THR A 87 6.82 16.39 2.12
N LEU A 88 5.57 16.43 2.58
CA LEU A 88 4.62 15.34 2.46
C LEU A 88 3.64 15.67 1.31
N THR A 89 3.17 14.67 0.57
CA THR A 89 2.29 14.86 -0.62
C THR A 89 0.85 15.23 -0.24
N VAL A 90 0.68 15.85 0.94
CA VAL A 90 -0.63 16.16 1.54
C VAL A 90 -0.64 17.63 1.95
N PRO A 91 -1.79 18.32 1.84
CA PRO A 91 -1.85 19.77 1.99
C PRO A 91 -1.67 20.24 3.44
N HIS A 92 -2.01 19.39 4.43
CA HIS A 92 -1.91 19.73 5.84
C HIS A 92 -1.18 18.64 6.61
N TYR A 93 -0.07 19.00 7.23
CA TYR A 93 0.73 18.11 8.08
C TYR A 93 1.39 18.92 9.19
N ASN A 94 1.60 18.28 10.33
CA ASN A 94 2.36 18.83 11.44
C ASN A 94 3.81 18.39 11.32
N SER A 95 4.75 19.30 11.56
CA SER A 95 6.17 19.01 11.50
C SER A 95 6.83 19.29 12.85
N THR A 96 7.65 18.36 13.30
CA THR A 96 8.45 18.46 14.53
C THR A 96 9.90 18.16 14.21
N SER A 97 10.83 18.83 14.89
CA SER A 97 12.27 18.62 14.71
C SER A 97 12.95 18.31 16.03
N VAL A 98 13.85 17.33 16.01
CA VAL A 98 14.66 16.95 17.16
C VAL A 98 16.13 17.00 16.78
N THR A 99 16.93 17.67 17.59
CA THR A 99 18.38 17.67 17.45
C THR A 99 18.95 16.47 18.18
N ASN A 100 19.68 15.62 17.46
CA ASN A 100 20.30 14.41 18.01
C ASN A 100 21.64 14.74 18.66
N THR A 101 22.10 13.88 19.57
CA THR A 101 23.39 14.00 20.25
C THR A 101 24.59 13.88 19.30
N ASN A 102 24.42 13.21 18.16
CA ASN A 102 25.43 13.13 17.10
C ASN A 102 25.55 14.44 16.30
N GLY A 103 24.70 15.46 16.54
CA GLY A 103 24.71 16.74 15.85
C GLY A 103 23.88 16.81 14.56
N THR A 104 23.28 15.69 14.14
CA THR A 104 22.27 15.69 13.07
C THR A 104 20.91 16.17 13.59
N VAL A 105 20.02 16.57 12.69
CA VAL A 105 18.64 16.94 13.02
C VAL A 105 17.69 15.99 12.30
N THR A 106 16.77 15.43 13.07
CA THR A 106 15.68 14.61 12.55
C THR A 106 14.42 15.45 12.48
N VAL A 107 13.80 15.52 11.31
CA VAL A 107 12.52 16.18 11.09
C VAL A 107 11.47 15.12 10.80
N THR A 108 10.39 15.16 11.57
CA THR A 108 9.26 14.24 11.46
C THR A 108 8.01 15.03 11.07
N ALA A 109 7.44 14.69 9.92
CA ALA A 109 6.19 15.20 9.41
C ALA A 109 5.07 14.16 9.61
N THR A 110 3.98 14.55 10.26
CA THR A 110 2.84 13.68 10.55
C THR A 110 1.55 14.27 9.99
N ALA A 111 0.72 13.42 9.42
CA ALA A 111 -0.59 13.81 8.89
C ALA A 111 -1.62 12.73 9.22
N ARG A 112 -2.87 13.17 9.40
CA ARG A 112 -4.03 12.28 9.50
C ARG A 112 -4.80 12.40 8.20
N LEU A 113 -5.01 11.27 7.54
CA LEU A 113 -5.75 11.20 6.29
C LEU A 113 -6.98 10.31 6.48
N PRO A 114 -8.09 10.61 5.79
CA PRO A 114 -9.17 9.63 5.66
C PRO A 114 -8.62 8.35 5.01
N ASP A 115 -9.16 7.21 5.39
CA ASP A 115 -8.75 5.88 4.90
C ASP A 115 -9.23 5.64 3.45
N GLU A 116 -8.78 6.51 2.54
CA GLU A 116 -8.94 6.40 1.09
C GLU A 116 -7.58 6.00 0.52
N SER A 117 -7.58 5.06 -0.44
CA SER A 117 -6.39 4.46 -1.08
C SER A 117 -5.53 5.46 -1.87
N THR A 118 -4.92 6.39 -1.13
CA THR A 118 -4.14 7.50 -1.64
C THR A 118 -2.68 7.11 -1.63
N GLN A 119 -1.97 7.32 -2.75
CA GLN A 119 -0.52 7.23 -2.78
C GLN A 119 0.05 8.38 -1.97
N VAL A 120 0.80 8.07 -0.91
CA VAL A 120 1.45 9.09 -0.09
C VAL A 120 2.94 9.09 -0.36
N GLY A 121 3.45 10.23 -0.81
CA GLY A 121 4.87 10.48 -0.98
C GLY A 121 5.44 11.34 0.13
N CYS A 122 6.68 11.06 0.50
CA CYS A 122 7.50 11.91 1.33
C CYS A 122 8.81 12.23 0.60
N ALA A 123 9.19 13.48 0.60
CA ALA A 123 10.48 13.92 0.08
C ALA A 123 11.25 14.71 1.13
N ALA A 124 12.56 14.50 1.18
CA ALA A 124 13.49 15.19 2.05
C ALA A 124 14.61 15.81 1.22
N ARG A 125 15.01 17.04 1.57
CA ARG A 125 16.10 17.76 0.89
C ARG A 125 16.94 18.62 1.82
N VAL A 126 18.18 18.85 1.42
CA VAL A 126 19.14 19.79 2.05
C VAL A 126 19.62 20.78 0.98
N LEU A 127 20.04 21.98 1.38
CA LEU A 127 20.32 23.14 0.51
C LEU A 127 21.16 22.83 -0.75
N SER A 128 22.19 21.99 -0.65
CA SER A 128 23.08 21.64 -1.78
C SER A 128 23.13 20.15 -2.09
N ALA A 129 22.18 19.36 -1.59
CA ALA A 129 22.11 17.92 -1.84
C ALA A 129 20.91 17.57 -2.74
N PRO A 130 21.01 16.51 -3.57
CA PRO A 130 19.86 16.02 -4.32
C PRO A 130 18.73 15.57 -3.37
N GLN A 131 17.49 15.80 -3.79
CA GLN A 131 16.29 15.40 -3.05
C GLN A 131 16.14 13.88 -3.05
N LYS A 132 15.73 13.32 -1.90
CA LYS A 132 15.42 11.90 -1.72
C LYS A 132 13.92 11.72 -1.48
N GLU A 133 13.30 10.74 -2.13
CA GLU A 133 11.85 10.55 -2.10
C GLU A 133 11.46 9.09 -1.86
N VAL A 134 10.37 8.88 -1.12
CA VAL A 134 9.80 7.56 -0.82
C VAL A 134 8.28 7.64 -0.92
N PHE A 135 7.66 6.61 -1.51
CA PHE A 135 6.22 6.51 -1.72
C PHE A 135 5.67 5.22 -1.13
N VAL A 136 4.49 5.28 -0.51
CA VAL A 136 3.79 4.11 0.06
C VAL A 136 2.30 4.19 -0.30
N MET A 137 1.70 3.03 -0.53
CA MET A 137 0.24 2.89 -0.70
C MET A 137 -0.40 2.59 0.66
N ILE A 138 -1.47 3.30 1.01
CA ILE A 138 -2.27 2.98 2.20
C ILE A 138 -2.97 1.63 1.95
N PRO A 139 -2.79 0.63 2.82
CA PRO A 139 -3.45 -0.66 2.66
C PRO A 139 -4.95 -0.51 2.87
N GLU A 140 -5.74 -1.02 1.93
CA GLU A 140 -7.21 -1.05 2.04
C GLU A 140 -7.62 -1.98 3.20
N VAL A 141 -8.22 -1.43 4.26
CA VAL A 141 -8.78 -2.24 5.34
C VAL A 141 -9.99 -2.99 4.78
N LYS A 142 -9.80 -4.26 4.42
CA LYS A 142 -10.93 -5.17 4.24
C LYS A 142 -11.62 -5.32 5.59
N GLN A 143 -12.65 -4.52 5.85
CA GLN A 143 -13.63 -4.83 6.88
C GLN A 143 -14.17 -6.22 6.55
N SER A 144 -13.76 -7.21 7.35
CA SER A 144 -14.35 -8.54 7.32
C SER A 144 -15.85 -8.36 7.53
N PRO A 145 -16.70 -8.67 6.54
CA PRO A 145 -18.11 -8.37 6.66
C PRO A 145 -18.68 -9.24 7.76
N ALA A 146 -19.15 -8.60 8.83
CA ALA A 146 -20.01 -9.21 9.86
C ALA A 146 -21.32 -9.83 9.28
N GLY A 147 -21.51 -9.83 7.96
CA GLY A 147 -22.55 -10.56 7.23
C GLY A 147 -22.28 -12.05 7.02
N ASP A 148 -21.15 -12.58 7.49
CA ASP A 148 -20.82 -14.00 7.33
C ASP A 148 -21.75 -14.91 8.16
N LEU A 149 -22.17 -14.48 9.35
CA LEU A 149 -23.15 -15.23 10.16
C LEU A 149 -24.53 -15.30 9.51
N THR A 150 -25.00 -14.24 8.84
CA THR A 150 -26.29 -14.27 8.15
C THR A 150 -26.28 -15.21 6.95
N LEU A 151 -25.19 -15.23 6.18
CA LEU A 151 -25.04 -16.18 5.05
C LEU A 151 -24.91 -17.62 5.56
N ILE A 152 -24.13 -17.86 6.61
CA ILE A 152 -23.98 -19.18 7.23
C ILE A 152 -25.33 -19.70 7.77
N ILE A 153 -26.13 -18.85 8.43
CA ILE A 153 -27.47 -19.22 8.94
C ILE A 153 -28.42 -19.54 7.78
N VAL A 154 -28.44 -18.71 6.72
CA VAL A 154 -29.30 -18.91 5.55
C VAL A 154 -28.96 -20.22 4.83
N VAL A 155 -27.67 -20.51 4.60
CA VAL A 155 -27.24 -21.74 3.92
C VAL A 155 -27.44 -22.98 4.79
N SER A 156 -27.12 -22.91 6.08
CA SER A 156 -27.19 -24.07 7.00
C SER A 156 -28.62 -24.45 7.38
N VAL A 157 -29.58 -23.53 7.39
CA VAL A 157 -30.94 -23.79 7.90
C VAL A 157 -31.97 -23.80 6.78
N ILE A 158 -31.95 -22.83 5.87
CA ILE A 158 -32.99 -22.68 4.84
C ILE A 158 -32.77 -23.68 3.70
N GLY A 159 -31.51 -23.90 3.30
CA GLY A 159 -31.12 -24.88 2.28
C GLY A 159 -31.69 -26.28 2.51
N PRO A 160 -31.39 -26.94 3.65
CA PRO A 160 -31.87 -28.29 3.90
C PRO A 160 -33.40 -28.36 4.04
N VAL A 161 -34.03 -27.39 4.70
CA VAL A 161 -35.51 -27.38 4.88
C VAL A 161 -36.23 -27.31 3.54
N CYS A 162 -35.78 -26.46 2.60
CA CYS A 162 -36.36 -26.39 1.27
C CYS A 162 -36.21 -27.72 0.50
N VAL A 163 -35.05 -28.37 0.58
CA VAL A 163 -34.82 -29.67 -0.07
C VAL A 163 -35.72 -30.76 0.54
N CYS A 164 -35.87 -30.77 1.87
CA CYS A 164 -36.75 -31.71 2.58
C CYS A 164 -38.20 -31.60 2.06
N VAL A 165 -38.76 -30.39 2.02
CA VAL A 165 -40.13 -30.14 1.58
C VAL A 165 -40.32 -30.56 0.13
N CYS A 166 -39.39 -30.22 -0.76
CA CYS A 166 -39.43 -30.62 -2.16
C CYS A 166 -39.46 -32.15 -2.33
N VAL A 167 -38.61 -32.88 -1.60
CA VAL A 167 -38.59 -34.35 -1.65
C VAL A 167 -39.89 -34.95 -1.11
N CYS A 168 -40.42 -34.45 0.01
CA CYS A 168 -41.67 -34.91 0.58
C CYS A 168 -42.84 -34.75 -0.41
N VAL A 169 -42.97 -33.57 -1.04
CA VAL A 169 -44.02 -33.32 -2.03
C VAL A 169 -43.88 -34.24 -3.23
N CYS A 170 -42.67 -34.41 -3.77
CA CYS A 170 -42.41 -35.31 -4.89
C CYS A 170 -42.81 -36.75 -4.57
N VAL A 171 -42.46 -37.26 -3.39
CA VAL A 171 -42.82 -38.62 -2.96
C VAL A 171 -44.35 -38.75 -2.82
N CYS A 172 -45.02 -37.79 -2.19
CA CYS A 172 -46.48 -37.81 -2.05
C CYS A 172 -47.19 -37.84 -3.41
N VAL A 173 -46.73 -37.03 -4.37
CA VAL A 173 -47.28 -37.00 -5.74
C VAL A 173 -47.02 -38.32 -6.47
N CYS A 174 -45.81 -38.89 -6.36
CA CYS A 174 -45.48 -40.18 -6.96
C CYS A 174 -46.35 -41.31 -6.37
N VAL A 175 -46.52 -41.36 -5.06
CA VAL A 175 -47.37 -42.36 -4.39
C VAL A 175 -48.83 -42.19 -4.80
N ALA A 176 -49.35 -40.96 -4.84
CA ALA A 176 -50.71 -40.70 -5.31
C ALA A 176 -50.89 -41.12 -6.78
N ALA A 177 -49.91 -40.82 -7.65
CA ALA A 177 -49.93 -41.23 -9.05
C ALA A 177 -49.90 -42.76 -9.20
N VAL A 178 -49.08 -43.46 -8.41
CA VAL A 178 -49.02 -44.93 -8.38
C VAL A 178 -50.33 -45.53 -7.85
N ILE A 179 -50.92 -44.99 -6.79
CA ILE A 179 -52.21 -45.46 -6.27
C ILE A 179 -53.31 -45.25 -7.32
N VAL A 180 -53.35 -44.09 -7.98
CA VAL A 180 -54.29 -43.81 -9.08
C VAL A 180 -54.03 -44.77 -10.24
N PHE A 181 -52.77 -45.04 -10.59
CA PHE A 181 -52.39 -45.97 -11.65
C PHE A 181 -52.77 -47.42 -11.32
N LEU A 182 -52.56 -47.88 -10.08
CA LEU A 182 -52.94 -49.21 -9.62
C LEU A 182 -54.46 -49.35 -9.51
N ARG A 183 -55.17 -48.32 -9.04
CA ARG A 183 -56.64 -48.27 -9.04
C ARG A 183 -57.20 -48.28 -10.46
N ARG A 184 -56.57 -47.55 -11.39
CA ARG A 184 -56.92 -47.58 -12.82
C ARG A 184 -56.60 -48.92 -13.47
N ARG A 185 -55.45 -49.55 -13.16
CA ARG A 185 -55.13 -50.92 -13.62
C ARG A 185 -56.12 -51.96 -13.12
N ARG A 186 -56.60 -51.85 -11.88
CA ARG A 186 -57.68 -52.72 -11.37
C ARG A 186 -58.99 -52.55 -12.17
N HIS A 187 -59.20 -51.40 -12.81
CA HIS A 187 -60.40 -51.09 -13.58
C HIS A 187 -60.23 -51.26 -15.12
N GLN A 188 -59.01 -51.32 -15.64
CA GLN A 188 -58.72 -51.42 -17.07
C GLN A 188 -57.82 -52.62 -17.38
N ASN A 189 -58.46 -53.77 -17.56
CA ASN A 189 -57.92 -54.85 -18.39
C ASN A 189 -58.07 -54.48 -19.89
N GLY A 190 -57.60 -53.30 -20.31
CA GLY A 190 -57.70 -52.85 -21.71
C GLY A 190 -57.09 -51.46 -22.02
N ASN A 191 -56.05 -51.47 -22.85
CA ASN A 191 -55.55 -50.44 -23.80
C ASN A 191 -54.62 -49.27 -23.37
N LEU A 192 -53.31 -49.54 -23.48
CA LEU A 192 -52.19 -48.90 -24.23
C LEU A 192 -52.00 -47.36 -24.44
N CYS A 193 -52.90 -46.44 -24.09
CA CYS A 193 -52.69 -44.99 -24.41
C CYS A 193 -51.98 -44.14 -23.32
N VAL A 194 -51.57 -44.71 -22.19
CA VAL A 194 -51.09 -43.93 -21.01
C VAL A 194 -49.56 -43.71 -20.97
N PHE A 195 -48.79 -44.46 -21.77
CA PHE A 195 -47.32 -44.43 -21.67
C PHE A 195 -46.65 -43.16 -22.23
N THR A 196 -47.28 -42.46 -23.18
CA THR A 196 -46.68 -41.30 -23.87
C THR A 196 -46.75 -40.00 -23.07
N VAL A 197 -47.76 -39.81 -22.21
CA VAL A 197 -47.93 -38.56 -21.43
C VAL A 197 -46.97 -38.50 -20.23
N SER A 198 -46.63 -39.66 -19.64
CA SER A 198 -45.77 -39.74 -18.45
C SER A 198 -44.31 -39.34 -18.73
N MET A 199 -43.75 -39.73 -19.88
CA MET A 199 -42.37 -39.37 -20.24
C MET A 199 -42.19 -37.88 -20.54
N PHE A 200 -43.23 -37.22 -21.08
CA PHE A 200 -43.18 -35.79 -21.38
C PHE A 200 -43.08 -34.95 -20.10
N VAL A 201 -43.88 -35.28 -19.08
CA VAL A 201 -43.89 -34.57 -17.79
C VAL A 201 -42.57 -34.77 -17.04
N LEU A 202 -42.00 -35.98 -17.07
CA LEU A 202 -40.69 -36.26 -16.47
C LEU A 202 -39.57 -35.44 -17.15
N SER A 203 -39.62 -35.30 -18.48
CA SER A 203 -38.62 -34.50 -19.22
C SER A 203 -38.68 -33.00 -18.91
N LEU A 204 -39.89 -32.47 -18.66
CA LEU A 204 -40.10 -31.08 -18.28
C LEU A 204 -39.62 -30.80 -16.84
N LEU A 205 -39.85 -31.75 -15.92
CA LEU A 205 -39.33 -31.69 -14.55
C LEU A 205 -37.81 -31.74 -14.52
N PHE A 206 -37.17 -32.64 -15.27
CA PHE A 206 -35.71 -32.69 -15.36
C PHE A 206 -35.11 -31.41 -15.96
N ARG A 207 -35.75 -30.80 -16.97
CA ARG A 207 -35.31 -29.51 -17.53
C ARG A 207 -35.47 -28.34 -16.55
N ALA A 208 -36.52 -28.35 -15.72
CA ALA A 208 -36.73 -27.32 -14.70
C ALA A 208 -35.70 -27.44 -13.56
N ILE A 209 -35.41 -28.68 -13.12
CA ILE A 209 -34.41 -28.96 -12.09
C ILE A 209 -33.00 -28.61 -12.58
N TRP A 210 -32.66 -28.95 -13.84
CA TRP A 210 -31.37 -28.56 -14.44
C TRP A 210 -31.19 -27.04 -14.52
N LYS A 211 -32.24 -26.29 -14.89
CA LYS A 211 -32.18 -24.82 -14.92
C LYS A 211 -32.03 -24.19 -13.53
N LEU A 212 -32.52 -24.84 -12.48
CA LEU A 212 -32.39 -24.36 -11.10
C LEU A 212 -30.98 -24.60 -10.53
N ILE A 213 -30.32 -25.69 -10.95
CA ILE A 213 -28.96 -26.05 -10.51
C ILE A 213 -27.89 -25.18 -11.21
N VAL A 214 -28.12 -24.75 -12.45
CA VAL A 214 -27.16 -23.91 -13.21
C VAL A 214 -27.19 -22.42 -12.80
N PHE A 215 -28.19 -22.00 -12.03
CA PHE A 215 -28.39 -20.59 -11.62
C PHE A 215 -28.04 -20.32 -10.15
N ILE A 216 -27.46 -21.30 -9.45
CA ILE A 216 -26.86 -21.20 -8.11
C ILE A 216 -25.36 -21.40 -8.27
#